data_AF-A0A0P0QLY8-F1
#
_entry.id   AF-A0A0P0QLY8-F1
#
_cell.length_a   1.000
_cell.length_b   1.000
_cell.length_c   1.000
_cell.angle_alpha   90.00
_cell.angle_beta   90.00
_cell.angle_gamma   90.00
#
_symmetry.space_group_name_H-M   'P 1'
#
loop_
_entity.id
_entity.type
_entity.pdbx_description
1 polymer ?
#
loop_
_entity_poly.entity_id
_entity_poly.type
_entity_poly.pdbx_seq_one_letter_code
_entity_poly.pdbx_strand_id
1 'polypeptide(L)'
;EAFEDAVLAIVHDQEAAGLDIISDGKVYGGDSPYASIIYHYYERMSGFKPSGTNIGLPIYSTLYSPIVDSEVRREHPFHLATLRATKKATNKPVKVSYVGIRVLAAAATSKFYDEDRELGMAIAKAFKEDFQELEQNGCDIIQLDEFVWP
;
A
#
# COMPACT_ATOMS: atom_id res chain seq x y z
N GLU A 1 0.21 -17.43 -9.08
CA GLU A 1 0.67 -18.72 -8.53
C GLU A 1 1.70 -18.51 -7.44
N ALA A 2 2.97 -18.21 -7.75
CA ALA A 2 4.02 -18.04 -6.72
C ALA A 2 3.66 -17.09 -5.55
N PHE A 3 3.02 -15.94 -5.81
CA PHE A 3 2.56 -15.04 -4.76
C PHE A 3 1.43 -15.62 -3.89
N GLU A 4 0.49 -16.37 -4.49
CA GLU A 4 -0.60 -17.00 -3.75
C GLU A 4 -0.06 -18.16 -2.87
N ASP A 5 0.92 -18.92 -3.38
CA ASP A 5 1.59 -19.99 -2.62
C ASP A 5 2.36 -19.43 -1.41
N ALA A 6 3.06 -18.31 -1.60
CA ALA A 6 3.74 -17.61 -0.51
C ALA A 6 2.75 -17.13 0.56
N VAL A 7 1.62 -16.53 0.15
CA VAL A 7 0.55 -16.12 1.08
C VAL A 7 -0.01 -17.33 1.82
N LEU A 8 -0.25 -18.46 1.14
CA LEU A 8 -0.73 -19.68 1.78
C LEU A 8 0.22 -20.18 2.87
N ALA A 9 1.52 -20.24 2.59
CA ALA A 9 2.52 -20.65 3.57
C ALA A 9 2.55 -19.70 4.79
N ILE A 10 2.54 -18.39 4.53
CA ILE A 10 2.50 -17.35 5.58
C ILE A 10 1.24 -17.45 6.43
N VAL A 11 0.08 -17.70 5.82
CA VAL A 11 -1.20 -17.89 6.53
C VAL A 11 -1.14 -19.12 7.41
N HIS A 12 -0.65 -20.25 6.89
CA HIS A 12 -0.49 -21.48 7.66
C HIS A 12 0.41 -21.28 8.89
N ASP A 13 1.55 -20.59 8.72
CA ASP A 13 2.46 -20.31 9.83
C ASP A 13 1.83 -19.41 10.90
N GLN A 14 1.09 -18.38 10.49
CA GLN A 14 0.35 -17.51 11.41
C GLN A 14 -0.73 -18.28 12.18
N GLU A 15 -1.47 -19.17 11.51
CA GLU A 15 -2.49 -20.00 12.17
C GLU A 15 -1.87 -21.01 13.14
N ALA A 16 -0.79 -21.68 12.73
CA ALA A 16 -0.06 -22.63 13.57
C ALA A 16 0.56 -21.95 14.80
N ALA A 17 0.97 -20.69 14.67
CA ALA A 17 1.42 -19.85 15.79
C ALA A 17 0.28 -19.39 16.72
N GLY A 18 -0.98 -19.66 16.37
CA GLY A 18 -2.14 -19.30 17.17
C GLY A 18 -2.58 -17.84 17.03
N LEU A 19 -2.22 -17.15 15.95
CA LEU A 19 -2.67 -15.77 15.72
C LEU A 19 -4.17 -15.73 15.38
N ASP A 20 -4.89 -14.79 15.99
CA ASP A 20 -6.35 -14.63 15.81
C ASP A 20 -6.72 -13.82 14.56
N ILE A 21 -5.85 -12.90 14.15
CA ILE A 21 -6.04 -12.02 12.99
C ILE A 21 -4.90 -12.31 12.02
N ILE A 22 -5.25 -12.68 10.80
CA ILE A 22 -4.32 -13.13 9.77
C ILE A 22 -4.01 -12.01 8.79
N SER A 23 -2.76 -11.90 8.38
CA SER A 23 -2.32 -10.96 7.35
C SER A 23 -1.69 -11.68 6.17
N ASP A 24 -1.50 -10.95 5.08
CA ASP A 24 -0.93 -11.45 3.83
C ASP A 24 0.61 -11.49 3.82
N GLY A 25 1.27 -10.97 4.85
CA GLY A 25 2.72 -10.86 4.91
C GLY A 25 3.35 -9.84 3.95
N LYS A 26 2.54 -9.00 3.29
CA LYS A 26 2.96 -7.93 2.35
C LYS A 26 3.69 -8.42 1.10
N VAL A 27 3.48 -9.67 0.68
CA VAL A 27 4.25 -10.29 -0.43
C VAL A 27 4.04 -9.57 -1.77
N TYR A 28 2.86 -9.00 -1.99
CA TYR A 28 2.55 -8.25 -3.23
C TYR A 28 3.15 -6.84 -3.26
N GLY A 29 3.76 -6.37 -2.17
CA GLY A 29 4.35 -5.04 -2.05
C GLY A 29 5.73 -4.88 -2.70
N GLY A 30 6.24 -5.90 -3.38
CA GLY A 30 7.56 -5.90 -4.04
C GLY A 30 8.68 -6.49 -3.18
N ASP A 31 9.92 -6.42 -3.68
CA ASP A 31 11.10 -7.11 -3.12
C ASP A 31 11.45 -6.70 -1.68
N SER A 32 10.94 -5.56 -1.21
CA SER A 32 11.09 -5.13 0.18
C SER A 32 9.74 -4.65 0.73
N PRO A 33 9.24 -5.26 1.84
CA PRO A 33 7.98 -4.83 2.45
C PRO A 33 8.06 -3.43 3.07
N TYR A 34 9.25 -2.82 3.11
CA TYR A 34 9.49 -1.50 3.68
C TYR A 34 10.07 -0.50 2.71
N ALA A 35 10.90 -0.88 1.74
CA ALA A 35 11.50 0.07 0.80
C ALA A 35 10.65 0.22 -0.48
N SER A 36 10.63 -0.77 -1.36
CA SER A 36 9.98 -0.67 -2.68
C SER A 36 8.45 -0.61 -2.63
N ILE A 37 7.84 -0.88 -1.48
CA ILE A 37 6.39 -0.89 -1.29
C ILE A 37 5.68 0.42 -1.63
N ILE A 38 6.36 1.57 -1.60
CA ILE A 38 5.77 2.84 -2.04
C ILE A 38 5.46 2.85 -3.54
N TYR A 39 6.31 2.20 -4.36
CA TYR A 39 6.11 2.15 -5.82
C TYR A 39 4.88 1.34 -6.19
N HIS A 40 4.54 0.32 -5.39
CA HIS A 40 3.29 -0.44 -5.55
C HIS A 40 2.06 0.46 -5.61
N TYR A 41 2.02 1.54 -4.82
CA TYR A 41 0.93 2.50 -4.84
C TYR A 41 1.03 3.46 -6.03
N TYR A 42 2.21 4.01 -6.29
CA TYR A 42 2.40 4.99 -7.37
C TYR A 42 2.12 4.41 -8.75
N GLU A 43 2.46 3.14 -9.00
CA GLU A 43 2.16 2.45 -10.27
C GLU A 43 0.67 2.18 -10.50
N ARG A 44 -0.16 2.36 -9.46
CA ARG A 44 -1.62 2.13 -9.48
C ARG A 44 -2.43 3.42 -9.39
N MET A 45 -1.75 4.56 -9.34
CA MET A 45 -2.35 5.87 -9.39
C MET A 45 -1.82 6.66 -10.59
N SER A 46 -2.68 7.44 -11.23
CA SER A 46 -2.25 8.45 -12.18
C SER A 46 -1.54 9.61 -11.48
N GLY A 47 -0.89 10.46 -12.27
CA GLY A 47 -0.19 11.66 -11.79
C GLY A 47 1.27 11.42 -11.38
N PHE A 48 1.69 10.19 -11.08
CA PHE A 48 3.06 9.87 -10.66
C PHE A 48 3.97 9.49 -11.84
N LYS A 49 5.19 10.06 -11.88
CA LYS A 49 6.25 9.70 -12.85
C LYS A 49 7.55 9.33 -12.15
N PRO A 50 8.21 8.21 -12.52
CA PRO A 50 9.45 7.74 -11.87
C PRO A 50 10.68 8.51 -12.40
N SER A 51 10.74 9.82 -12.18
CA SER A 51 11.77 10.70 -12.76
C SER A 51 12.39 11.70 -11.77
N GLY A 52 12.13 11.55 -10.47
CA GLY A 52 12.67 12.43 -9.45
C GLY A 52 14.05 12.01 -8.93
N THR A 53 14.54 12.79 -7.97
CA THR A 53 15.77 12.52 -7.21
C THR A 53 15.50 11.58 -6.04
N ASN A 54 16.52 11.26 -5.24
CA ASN A 54 16.35 10.45 -4.04
C ASN A 54 15.30 11.00 -3.06
N ILE A 55 14.60 10.10 -2.39
CA ILE A 55 13.58 10.42 -1.37
C ILE A 55 14.26 10.96 -0.11
N GLY A 56 13.70 12.03 0.47
CA GLY A 56 14.24 12.70 1.67
C GLY A 56 13.98 11.97 3.00
N LEU A 57 13.17 10.91 2.99
CA LEU A 57 12.87 10.09 4.17
C LEU A 57 13.98 9.04 4.37
N PRO A 58 14.62 8.95 5.55
CA PRO A 58 15.75 8.04 5.78
C PRO A 58 15.48 6.57 5.44
N ILE A 59 14.28 6.06 5.74
CA ILE A 59 13.89 4.67 5.42
C ILE A 59 13.80 4.40 3.91
N TYR A 60 13.68 5.46 3.10
CA TYR A 60 13.53 5.41 1.65
C TYR A 60 14.69 6.08 0.90
N SER A 61 15.77 6.47 1.56
CA SER A 61 16.78 7.37 0.98
C SER A 61 17.51 6.82 -0.25
N THR A 62 17.51 5.49 -0.43
CA THR A 62 18.08 4.82 -1.60
C THR A 62 17.13 4.76 -2.81
N LEU A 63 15.88 5.15 -2.63
CA LEU A 63 14.83 5.13 -3.65
C LEU A 63 14.68 6.51 -4.29
N TYR A 64 14.12 6.54 -5.50
CA TYR A 64 13.81 7.75 -6.24
C TYR A 64 12.37 8.18 -5.98
N SER A 65 12.22 9.46 -5.65
CA SER A 65 10.93 10.10 -5.50
C SER A 65 10.20 10.12 -6.84
N PRO A 66 8.92 9.75 -6.91
CA PRO A 66 8.13 10.10 -8.08
C PRO A 66 7.91 11.61 -8.16
N ILE A 67 7.71 12.12 -9.37
CA ILE A 67 7.21 13.47 -9.62
C ILE A 67 5.70 13.39 -9.81
N VAL A 68 4.95 14.20 -9.06
CA VAL A 68 3.51 14.39 -9.30
C VAL A 68 3.31 15.59 -10.23
N ASP A 69 2.92 15.36 -11.49
CA ASP A 69 2.78 16.43 -12.49
C ASP A 69 1.38 16.57 -13.11
N SER A 70 0.44 15.74 -12.67
CA SER A 70 -0.97 15.87 -12.97
C SER A 70 -1.82 15.35 -11.81
N GLU A 71 -3.14 15.44 -11.95
CA GLU A 71 -4.08 15.03 -10.91
C GLU A 71 -3.90 13.54 -10.54
N VAL A 72 -3.85 13.27 -9.24
CA VAL A 72 -3.76 11.91 -8.70
C VAL A 72 -5.14 11.27 -8.62
N ARG A 73 -5.30 10.13 -9.29
CA ARG A 73 -6.50 9.28 -9.21
C ARG A 73 -6.10 7.82 -9.13
N ARG A 74 -6.95 6.99 -8.53
CA ARG A 74 -6.78 5.54 -8.56
C ARG A 74 -7.06 5.01 -9.97
N GLU A 75 -6.13 4.24 -10.52
CA GLU A 75 -6.28 3.57 -11.82
C GLU A 75 -6.49 2.06 -11.66
N HIS A 76 -5.87 1.48 -10.62
CA HIS A 76 -5.87 0.05 -10.37
C HIS A 76 -6.06 -0.28 -8.88
N PRO A 77 -6.57 -1.47 -8.53
CA PRO A 77 -6.66 -1.90 -7.14
C PRO A 77 -5.31 -2.04 -6.45
N PHE A 78 -5.20 -1.55 -5.21
CA PHE A 78 -3.96 -1.66 -4.43
C PHE A 78 -3.79 -3.05 -3.85
N HIS A 79 -4.80 -3.54 -3.12
CA HIS A 79 -4.65 -4.78 -2.31
C HIS A 79 -5.72 -5.84 -2.55
N LEU A 80 -6.58 -5.66 -3.55
CA LEU A 80 -7.67 -6.60 -3.80
C LEU A 80 -7.19 -8.03 -4.09
N ALA A 81 -6.14 -8.17 -4.89
CA ALA A 81 -5.55 -9.48 -5.19
C ALA A 81 -5.00 -10.15 -3.92
N THR A 82 -4.30 -9.37 -3.10
CA THR A 82 -3.73 -9.77 -1.81
C THR A 82 -4.81 -10.24 -0.83
N LEU A 83 -5.90 -9.47 -0.70
CA LEU A 83 -7.05 -9.84 0.13
C LEU A 83 -7.65 -11.16 -0.34
N ARG A 84 -7.88 -11.31 -1.64
CA ARG A 84 -8.46 -12.53 -2.22
C ARG A 84 -7.58 -13.75 -1.97
N ALA A 85 -6.28 -13.64 -2.14
CA ALA A 85 -5.35 -14.72 -1.84
C ALA A 85 -5.41 -15.12 -0.35
N THR A 86 -5.42 -14.14 0.55
CA THR A 86 -5.48 -14.38 2.00
C THR A 86 -6.80 -15.01 2.43
N LYS A 87 -7.94 -14.49 1.93
CA LYS A 87 -9.28 -15.04 2.23
C LYS A 87 -9.51 -16.45 1.67
N LYS A 88 -8.79 -16.86 0.63
CA LYS A 88 -8.81 -18.26 0.15
C LYS A 88 -8.07 -19.19 1.11
N ALA A 89 -7.09 -18.69 1.87
CA ALA A 89 -6.20 -19.49 2.71
C ALA A 89 -6.66 -19.62 4.17
N THR A 90 -7.59 -18.76 4.64
CA THR A 90 -8.08 -18.80 6.03
C THR A 90 -9.54 -18.41 6.15
N ASN A 91 -10.20 -18.89 7.23
CA ASN A 91 -11.52 -18.45 7.67
C ASN A 91 -11.47 -17.45 8.83
N LYS A 92 -10.28 -17.13 9.36
CA LYS A 92 -10.10 -16.14 10.43
C LYS A 92 -10.23 -14.70 9.89
N PRO A 93 -10.46 -13.71 10.76
CA PRO A 93 -10.44 -12.30 10.37
C PRO A 93 -9.13 -11.91 9.67
N VAL A 94 -9.23 -11.19 8.55
CA VAL A 94 -8.11 -10.77 7.73
C VAL A 94 -7.83 -9.27 7.89
N LYS A 95 -6.56 -8.95 8.10
CA LYS A 95 -6.03 -7.59 8.11
C LYS A 95 -5.21 -7.31 6.86
N VAL A 96 -5.55 -6.22 6.16
CA VAL A 96 -4.75 -5.66 5.06
C VAL A 96 -4.06 -4.38 5.54
N SER A 97 -2.78 -4.23 5.22
CA SER A 97 -1.98 -3.08 5.67
C SER A 97 -1.62 -2.16 4.50
N TYR A 98 -1.87 -0.87 4.65
CA TYR A 98 -1.54 0.16 3.70
C TYR A 98 -0.36 0.98 4.20
N VAL A 99 0.48 1.47 3.28
CA VAL A 99 1.41 2.55 3.60
C VAL A 99 0.61 3.82 3.90
N GLY A 100 1.04 4.57 4.91
CA GLY A 100 0.40 5.82 5.32
C GLY A 100 0.29 6.83 4.17
N ILE A 101 -0.79 7.60 4.19
CA ILE A 101 -1.07 8.63 3.17
C ILE A 101 0.00 9.72 3.24
N ARG A 102 0.41 10.12 4.45
CA ARG A 102 1.43 11.16 4.60
C ARG A 102 2.81 10.62 4.28
N VAL A 103 3.09 9.34 4.54
CA VAL A 103 4.30 8.66 4.03
C VAL A 103 4.39 8.79 2.51
N LEU A 104 3.32 8.43 1.78
CA LEU A 104 3.31 8.51 0.32
C LEU A 104 3.45 9.96 -0.19
N ALA A 105 2.76 10.91 0.44
CA ALA A 105 2.90 12.32 0.07
C ALA A 105 4.34 12.84 0.31
N ALA A 106 4.94 12.56 1.47
CA ALA A 106 6.28 13.01 1.82
C ALA A 106 7.40 12.29 1.04
N ALA A 107 7.10 11.12 0.50
CA ALA A 107 8.00 10.36 -0.38
C ALA A 107 7.94 10.80 -1.85
N ALA A 108 7.03 11.71 -2.21
CA ALA A 108 6.83 12.21 -3.56
C ALA A 108 7.21 13.70 -3.67
N THR A 109 7.60 14.13 -4.87
CA THR A 109 7.86 15.54 -5.18
C THR A 109 6.69 16.07 -6.02
N SER A 110 5.85 16.89 -5.40
CA SER A 110 4.73 17.52 -6.11
C SER A 110 5.18 18.70 -6.99
N LYS A 111 4.73 18.71 -8.25
CA LYS A 111 4.77 19.87 -9.15
C LYS A 111 3.36 20.33 -9.59
N PHE A 112 2.33 19.57 -9.23
CA PHE A 112 0.94 19.82 -9.59
C PHE A 112 0.12 20.40 -8.44
N TYR A 113 0.30 19.88 -7.22
CA TYR A 113 -0.33 20.41 -6.01
C TYR A 113 0.61 21.38 -5.29
N ASP A 114 0.06 22.50 -4.82
CA ASP A 114 0.83 23.57 -4.16
C ASP A 114 1.17 23.23 -2.70
N GLU A 115 0.30 22.45 -2.04
CA GLU A 115 0.49 22.01 -0.66
C GLU A 115 0.53 20.48 -0.55
N ASP A 116 1.39 19.96 0.32
CA ASP A 116 1.45 18.52 0.65
C ASP A 116 0.09 17.98 1.12
N ARG A 117 -0.71 18.85 1.75
CA ARG A 117 -2.07 18.53 2.18
C ARG A 117 -2.97 18.18 1.01
N GLU A 118 -2.88 18.90 -0.10
CA GLU A 118 -3.71 18.66 -1.29
C GLU A 118 -3.36 17.33 -1.94
N LEU A 119 -2.07 17.03 -2.09
CA LEU A 119 -1.60 15.72 -2.55
C LEU A 119 -2.09 14.61 -1.62
N GLY A 120 -1.94 14.79 -0.31
CA GLY A 120 -2.43 13.84 0.69
C GLY A 120 -3.95 13.60 0.58
N MET A 121 -4.74 14.65 0.33
CA MET A 121 -6.19 14.51 0.12
C MET A 121 -6.53 13.77 -1.18
N ALA A 122 -5.77 13.96 -2.25
CA ALA A 122 -5.94 13.22 -3.49
C ALA A 122 -5.64 11.72 -3.30
N ILE A 123 -4.54 11.39 -2.61
CA ILE A 123 -4.21 10.01 -2.23
C ILE A 123 -5.30 9.42 -1.31
N ALA A 124 -5.80 10.19 -0.34
CA ALA A 124 -6.88 9.75 0.54
C ALA A 124 -8.17 9.40 -0.22
N LYS A 125 -8.48 10.14 -1.28
CA LYS A 125 -9.62 9.83 -2.16
C LYS A 125 -9.41 8.49 -2.90
N ALA A 126 -8.21 8.27 -3.45
CA ALA A 126 -7.85 6.99 -4.07
C ALA A 126 -7.93 5.81 -3.07
N PHE A 127 -7.46 6.02 -1.84
CA PHE A 127 -7.55 5.02 -0.77
C PHE A 127 -8.99 4.71 -0.40
N LYS A 128 -9.85 5.74 -0.27
CA LYS A 128 -11.27 5.54 0.03
C LYS A 128 -11.94 4.62 -0.98
N GLU A 129 -11.69 4.82 -2.28
CA GLU A 129 -12.24 3.98 -3.34
C GLU A 129 -11.80 2.51 -3.18
N ASP A 130 -10.53 2.28 -2.86
CA ASP A 130 -10.00 0.93 -2.65
C ASP A 130 -10.50 0.30 -1.35
N PHE A 131 -10.64 1.07 -0.27
CA PHE A 131 -11.17 0.60 1.01
C PHE A 131 -12.60 0.10 0.89
N GLN A 132 -13.44 0.82 0.13
CA GLN A 132 -14.80 0.40 -0.16
C GLN A 132 -14.83 -0.92 -0.94
N GLU A 133 -13.90 -1.10 -1.89
CA GLU A 133 -13.79 -2.37 -2.61
C GLU A 133 -13.28 -3.51 -1.73
N LEU A 134 -12.31 -3.26 -0.84
CA LEU A 134 -11.83 -4.26 0.12
C LEU A 134 -12.94 -4.69 1.10
N GLU A 135 -13.70 -3.74 1.64
CA GLU A 135 -14.86 -4.00 2.51
C GLU A 135 -15.87 -4.91 1.79
N GLN A 136 -16.22 -4.58 0.55
CA GLN A 136 -17.14 -5.39 -0.28
C GLN A 136 -16.62 -6.80 -0.57
N ASN A 137 -15.30 -7.01 -0.52
CA ASN A 137 -14.66 -8.31 -0.72
C ASN A 137 -14.28 -9.01 0.60
N GLY A 138 -14.78 -8.52 1.75
CA GLY A 138 -14.68 -9.19 3.04
C GLY A 138 -13.36 -8.98 3.78
N CYS A 139 -12.73 -7.81 3.61
CA CYS A 139 -11.66 -7.35 4.49
C CYS A 139 -12.23 -6.98 5.87
N ASP A 140 -11.65 -7.51 6.93
CA ASP A 140 -12.14 -7.30 8.30
C ASP A 140 -11.47 -6.08 8.95
N ILE A 141 -10.18 -5.86 8.67
CA ILE A 141 -9.38 -4.78 9.27
C ILE A 141 -8.48 -4.13 8.22
N ILE A 142 -8.53 -2.80 8.13
CA ILE A 142 -7.60 -2.00 7.33
C ILE A 142 -6.66 -1.26 8.29
N GLN A 143 -5.37 -1.51 8.17
CA GLN A 143 -4.31 -0.83 8.93
C GLN A 143 -3.63 0.22 8.06
N LEU A 144 -3.38 1.41 8.60
CA LEU A 144 -2.56 2.45 7.96
C LEU A 144 -1.21 2.57 8.69
N ASP A 145 -0.12 2.29 7.98
CA ASP A 145 1.25 2.37 8.49
C ASP A 145 1.79 3.79 8.33
N GLU A 146 1.40 4.67 9.25
CA GLU A 146 1.77 6.09 9.25
C GLU A 146 2.87 6.37 10.28
N PHE A 147 4.11 6.53 9.81
CA PHE A 147 5.29 6.75 10.67
C PHE A 147 5.95 8.12 10.47
N VAL A 148 5.38 8.97 9.63
CA VAL A 148 5.78 10.38 9.48
C VAL A 148 4.86 11.27 10.31
N TRP A 149 5.06 11.26 11.63
CA TRP A 149 4.38 12.20 12.54
C TRP A 149 5.23 13.47 12.73
N PRO A 150 4.60 14.63 13.03
CA PRO A 150 5.31 15.84 13.42
C PRO A 150 6.25 15.62 14.61
#